data_AF-A0A2E5LWI4-F1
#
_entry.id   AF-A0A2E5LWI4-F1
#
_cell.length_a   1.000
_cell.length_b   1.000
_cell.length_c   1.000
_cell.angle_alpha   90.00
_cell.angle_beta   90.00
_cell.angle_gamma   90.00
#
_symmetry.space_group_name_H-M   'P 1'
#
loop_
_entity.id
_entity.type
_entity.pdbx_description
1 polymer ?
#
loop_
_entity_poly.entity_id
_entity_poly.type
_entity_poly.pdbx_seq_one_letter_code
_entity_poly.pdbx_strand_id
1 'polypeptide(L)'
;MSSVDGEEPLRFFDILNMASSVASAHGARAVAPTHLLEALAVLMGEVQLENLGDVVSPLGHGRPQLSVDGAVQELTQRWFKKLGSSPDATLGSVELRDYRAEVEILIKL
;
A
#
# COMPACT_ATOMS: atom_id res chain seq x y z
N MET A 1 -31.55 1.49 -7.30
CA MET A 1 -30.88 1.47 -5.98
C MET A 1 -29.46 1.91 -6.24
N SER A 2 -29.18 3.18 -5.96
CA SER A 2 -27.90 3.81 -6.21
C SER A 2 -26.86 3.25 -5.24
N SER A 3 -25.74 2.78 -5.77
CA SER A 3 -24.59 2.36 -4.97
C SER A 3 -24.16 3.53 -4.08
N VAL A 4 -24.33 3.33 -2.78
CA VAL A 4 -23.77 4.19 -1.74
C VAL A 4 -22.31 3.77 -1.59
N ASP A 5 -21.41 4.77 -1.55
CA ASP A 5 -19.93 4.70 -1.49
C ASP A 5 -19.20 4.38 -2.81
N GLY A 6 -18.73 5.43 -3.49
CA GLY A 6 -18.06 5.41 -4.79
C GLY A 6 -16.55 5.13 -4.77
N GLU A 7 -16.09 4.22 -3.92
CA GLU A 7 -14.70 3.76 -3.92
C GLU A 7 -14.61 2.39 -4.61
N GLU A 8 -13.84 2.29 -5.70
CA GLU A 8 -13.60 1.02 -6.39
C GLU A 8 -12.82 0.06 -5.48
N PRO A 9 -13.20 -1.24 -5.41
CA PRO A 9 -12.51 -2.20 -4.57
C PRO A 9 -11.07 -2.40 -5.06
N LEU A 10 -10.12 -2.39 -4.13
CA LEU A 10 -8.69 -2.57 -4.44
C LEU A 10 -8.23 -3.96 -3.99
N ARG A 11 -7.40 -4.61 -4.81
CA ARG A 11 -6.76 -5.86 -4.37
C ARG A 11 -5.72 -5.56 -3.31
N PHE A 12 -5.69 -6.37 -2.26
CA PHE A 12 -4.75 -6.21 -1.16
C PHE A 12 -3.29 -6.20 -1.66
N PHE A 13 -2.98 -7.11 -2.58
CA PHE A 13 -1.63 -7.20 -3.17
C PHE A 13 -1.26 -6.01 -4.04
N ASP A 14 -2.22 -5.33 -4.68
CA ASP A 14 -1.92 -4.12 -5.46
C ASP A 14 -1.47 -2.99 -4.54
N ILE A 15 -2.06 -2.87 -3.34
CA ILE A 15 -1.65 -1.91 -2.32
C ILE A 15 -0.20 -2.18 -1.88
N LEU A 16 0.15 -3.45 -1.61
CA LEU A 16 1.51 -3.84 -1.20
C LEU A 16 2.56 -3.61 -2.31
N ASN A 17 2.21 -3.95 -3.55
CA ASN A 17 3.07 -3.74 -4.72
C ASN A 17 3.29 -2.25 -4.99
N MET A 18 2.22 -1.46 -4.86
CA MET A 18 2.30 -0.01 -4.99
C MET A 18 3.17 0.58 -3.89
N ALA A 19 2.98 0.18 -2.62
CA ALA A 19 3.81 0.67 -1.51
C ALA A 19 5.30 0.33 -1.67
N SER A 20 5.61 -0.83 -2.26
CA SER A 20 6.99 -1.19 -2.61
C SER A 20 7.55 -0.28 -3.71
N SER A 21 6.72 0.08 -4.69
CA SER A 21 7.08 1.03 -5.75
C SER A 21 7.31 2.43 -5.20
N VAL A 22 6.44 2.90 -4.30
CA VAL A 22 6.57 4.17 -3.58
C VAL A 22 7.86 4.19 -2.75
N ALA A 23 8.10 3.17 -1.94
CA ALA A 23 9.33 3.04 -1.16
C ALA A 23 10.59 3.09 -2.04
N SER A 24 10.56 2.40 -3.18
CA SER A 24 11.65 2.40 -4.15
C SER A 24 11.86 3.77 -4.78
N ALA A 25 10.79 4.49 -5.12
CA ALA A 25 10.86 5.85 -5.68
C ALA A 25 11.49 6.83 -4.68
N HIS A 26 11.16 6.68 -3.39
CA HIS A 26 11.80 7.45 -2.30
C HIS A 26 13.24 7.04 -1.98
N GLY A 27 13.79 6.03 -2.67
CA GLY A 27 15.13 5.49 -2.36
C GLY A 27 15.21 4.86 -0.97
N ALA A 28 14.08 4.45 -0.40
CA ALA A 28 14.03 3.84 0.92
C ALA A 28 14.69 2.46 0.90
N ARG A 29 15.19 2.02 2.06
CA ARG A 29 15.71 0.66 2.25
C ARG A 29 14.65 -0.33 2.73
N ALA A 30 13.54 0.18 3.23
CA ALA A 30 12.45 -0.59 3.80
C ALA A 30 11.10 0.01 3.43
N VAL A 31 10.07 -0.84 3.31
CA VAL A 31 8.67 -0.41 3.23
C VAL A 31 8.19 -0.03 4.63
N ALA A 32 7.87 1.25 4.83
CA ALA A 32 7.38 1.83 6.08
C ALA A 32 5.87 2.12 5.99
N PRO A 33 5.18 2.38 7.12
CA PRO A 33 3.74 2.68 7.13
C PRO A 33 3.35 3.88 6.25
N THR A 34 4.21 4.89 6.15
CA THR A 34 4.00 6.06 5.26
C THR A 34 3.83 5.65 3.80
N HIS A 35 4.62 4.69 3.31
CA HIS A 35 4.54 4.21 1.93
C HIS A 35 3.23 3.46 1.63
N LEU A 36 2.61 2.82 2.65
CA LEU A 36 1.29 2.21 2.51
C LEU A 36 0.20 3.27 2.34
N LEU A 37 0.26 4.38 3.09
CA LEU A 37 -0.71 5.47 2.92
C LEU A 37 -0.58 6.16 1.56
N GLU A 38 0.64 6.41 1.12
CA GLU A 38 0.88 6.99 -0.21
C GLU A 38 0.41 6.04 -1.31
N ALA A 39 0.64 4.74 -1.17
CA ALA A 39 0.14 3.74 -2.12
C ALA A 39 -1.40 3.74 -2.22
N LEU A 40 -2.10 3.84 -1.09
CA LEU A 40 -3.54 3.99 -1.07
C LEU A 40 -3.97 5.27 -1.79
N ALA A 41 -3.33 6.40 -1.49
CA ALA A 41 -3.63 7.67 -2.15
C ALA A 41 -3.44 7.60 -3.68
N VAL A 42 -2.39 6.90 -4.16
CA VAL A 42 -2.17 6.68 -5.60
C VAL A 42 -3.27 5.81 -6.20
N LEU A 43 -3.58 4.68 -5.58
CA LEU A 43 -4.56 3.73 -6.11
C LEU A 43 -5.99 4.28 -6.12
N MET A 44 -6.31 5.19 -5.20
CA MET A 44 -7.60 5.89 -5.16
C MET A 44 -7.62 7.15 -6.04
N GLY A 45 -6.54 7.45 -6.76
CA GLY A 45 -6.46 8.62 -7.64
C GLY A 45 -6.36 9.96 -6.91
N GLU A 46 -6.09 9.94 -5.60
CA GLU A 46 -5.85 11.15 -4.80
C GLU A 46 -4.51 11.81 -5.15
N VAL A 47 -3.52 10.99 -5.57
CA VAL A 47 -2.17 11.43 -5.95
C VAL A 47 -1.75 10.75 -7.24
N GLN A 48 -1.18 11.51 -8.19
CA GLN A 48 -0.56 10.92 -9.38
C GLN A 48 0.83 10.37 -9.06
N LEU A 49 1.15 9.19 -9.59
CA LEU A 49 2.43 8.50 -9.37
C LEU A 49 3.64 9.36 -9.76
N GLU A 50 3.49 10.20 -10.78
CA GLU A 50 4.53 11.15 -11.25
C GLU A 50 4.93 12.22 -10.21
N ASN A 51 4.09 12.45 -9.20
CA ASN A 51 4.37 13.42 -8.14
C ASN A 51 5.26 12.84 -7.01
N LEU A 52 5.56 11.54 -7.03
CA LEU A 52 6.34 10.87 -5.99
C LEU A 52 7.86 10.96 -6.18
N GLY A 53 8.32 11.65 -7.22
CA GLY A 53 9.74 11.80 -7.56
C GLY A 53 10.15 11.00 -8.80
N ASP A 54 11.38 11.21 -9.25
CA ASP A 54 11.95 10.54 -10.42
C ASP A 54 11.93 9.02 -10.20
N VAL A 55 11.06 8.31 -10.92
CA VAL A 55 10.99 6.86 -10.86
C VAL A 55 12.33 6.33 -11.33
N VAL A 56 13.16 5.84 -10.40
CA VAL A 56 14.46 5.26 -10.72
C VAL A 56 14.21 4.13 -11.72
N SER A 57 14.68 4.34 -12.95
CA SER A 57 14.39 3.49 -14.09
C SER A 57 14.70 2.02 -13.77
N PRO A 58 13.76 1.07 -14.00
CA PRO A 58 13.92 -0.33 -13.63
C PRO A 58 15.04 -1.06 -14.40
N LEU A 59 15.69 -0.39 -15.35
CA LEU A 59 16.78 -0.91 -16.18
C LEU A 59 18.17 -0.64 -15.59
N GLY A 60 18.28 0.10 -14.49
CA GLY A 60 19.55 0.34 -13.79
C GLY A 60 19.75 -0.65 -12.64
N HIS A 61 20.71 -1.56 -12.78
CA HIS A 61 21.40 -2.30 -11.71
C HIS A 61 20.56 -2.69 -10.49
N GLY A 62 19.95 -3.89 -10.54
CA GLY A 62 19.47 -4.65 -9.37
C GLY A 62 18.58 -3.89 -8.40
N ARG A 63 17.27 -4.10 -8.48
CA ARG A 63 16.32 -3.56 -7.48
C ARG A 63 16.86 -3.86 -6.08
N PRO A 64 17.17 -2.85 -5.24
CA PRO A 64 17.56 -3.11 -3.87
C PRO A 64 16.45 -3.94 -3.24
N GLN A 65 16.81 -5.07 -2.63
CA GLN A 65 15.85 -5.90 -1.92
C GLN A 65 15.35 -5.10 -0.73
N LEU A 66 14.19 -4.48 -0.88
CA LEU A 66 13.54 -3.71 0.17
C LEU A 66 13.21 -4.66 1.32
N SER A 67 13.63 -4.32 2.53
CA SER A 67 13.08 -4.95 3.72
C SER A 67 11.66 -4.43 3.96
N VAL A 68 10.93 -5.08 4.85
CA VAL A 68 9.63 -4.61 5.32
C VAL A 68 9.80 -4.24 6.78
N ASP A 69 9.30 -3.07 7.17
CA ASP A 69 9.25 -2.67 8.58
C ASP A 69 8.46 -3.72 9.39
N GLY A 70 8.90 -4.01 10.62
CA GLY A 70 8.29 -5.04 11.45
C GLY A 70 6.80 -4.79 11.71
N ALA A 71 6.40 -3.54 11.96
CA ALA A 71 5.01 -3.17 12.19
C ALA A 71 4.17 -3.30 10.91
N VAL A 72 4.74 -2.96 9.75
CA VAL A 72 4.12 -3.18 8.44
C VAL A 72 3.94 -4.67 8.16
N GLN A 73 4.95 -5.48 8.47
CA GLN A 73 4.91 -6.92 8.30
C GLN A 73 3.82 -7.55 9.16
N GLU A 74 3.72 -7.15 10.44
CA GLU A 74 2.67 -7.62 11.34
C GLU A 74 1.28 -7.23 10.86
N LEU A 75 1.07 -5.96 10.49
CA LEU A 75 -0.21 -5.48 9.95
C LEU A 75 -0.61 -6.27 8.70
N THR A 76 0.33 -6.45 7.77
CA THR A 76 0.11 -7.18 6.51
C THR A 76 -0.29 -8.62 6.79
N GLN A 77 0.39 -9.31 7.71
CA GLN A 77 0.05 -10.68 8.08
C GLN A 77 -1.34 -10.79 8.71
N ARG A 78 -1.73 -9.83 9.58
CA ARG A 78 -3.06 -9.82 10.19
C ARG A 78 -4.15 -9.65 9.12
N TRP A 79 -3.98 -8.71 8.21
CA TRP A 79 -4.93 -8.48 7.13
C TRP A 79 -4.99 -9.63 6.14
N PHE A 80 -3.84 -10.20 5.75
CA PHE A 80 -3.81 -11.39 4.90
C PHE A 80 -4.60 -12.56 5.51
N LYS A 81 -4.45 -12.79 6.83
CA LYS A 81 -5.25 -13.79 7.56
C LYS A 81 -6.74 -13.44 7.60
N LYS A 82 -7.08 -12.17 7.89
CA LYS A 82 -8.48 -11.68 7.92
C LYS A 82 -9.18 -11.90 6.57
N LEU A 83 -8.45 -11.73 5.47
CA LEU A 83 -8.92 -11.91 4.10
C LEU A 83 -8.91 -13.37 3.62
N GLY A 84 -8.73 -14.34 4.53
CA GLY A 84 -8.76 -15.76 4.20
C GLY A 84 -7.49 -16.29 3.53
N SER A 85 -6.36 -15.57 3.64
CA SER A 85 -5.08 -15.92 3.02
C SER A 85 -5.14 -16.05 1.50
N SER A 86 -6.01 -15.26 0.85
CA SER A 86 -6.15 -15.24 -0.61
C SER A 86 -5.33 -14.10 -1.23
N PRO A 87 -4.51 -14.38 -2.26
CA PRO A 87 -3.80 -13.34 -3.00
C PRO A 87 -4.73 -12.46 -3.85
N ASP A 88 -5.90 -12.98 -4.21
CA ASP A 88 -6.90 -12.27 -5.02
C ASP A 88 -7.92 -11.52 -4.15
N ALA A 89 -7.70 -11.43 -2.84
CA ALA A 89 -8.58 -10.73 -1.93
C ALA A 89 -8.67 -9.23 -2.27
N THR A 90 -9.90 -8.73 -2.29
CA THR A 90 -10.23 -7.33 -2.50
C THR A 90 -10.72 -6.70 -1.21
N LEU A 91 -10.42 -5.41 -1.04
CA LEU A 91 -10.91 -4.57 0.04
C LEU A 91 -11.98 -3.66 -0.56
N GLY A 92 -13.20 -3.73 -0.05
CA GLY A 92 -14.25 -2.75 -0.33
C GLY A 92 -14.07 -1.49 0.52
N SER A 93 -14.97 -0.53 0.37
CA SER A 93 -14.85 0.81 0.99
C SER A 93 -14.71 0.77 2.52
N VAL A 94 -15.40 -0.16 3.19
CA VAL A 94 -15.28 -0.33 4.65
C VAL A 94 -13.90 -0.90 5.01
N GLU A 95 -13.47 -1.96 4.33
CA GLU A 95 -12.15 -2.55 4.59
C GLU A 95 -11.00 -1.58 4.27
N LEU A 96 -11.13 -0.78 3.21
CA LEU A 96 -10.16 0.25 2.84
C LEU A 96 -10.04 1.31 3.93
N ARG A 97 -11.17 1.78 4.46
CA ARG A 97 -11.21 2.74 5.56
C ARG A 97 -10.56 2.18 6.82
N ASP A 98 -10.91 0.96 7.19
CA ASP A 98 -10.34 0.27 8.36
C ASP A 98 -8.83 0.07 8.20
N TYR A 99 -8.40 -0.39 7.01
CA TYR A 99 -6.99 -0.60 6.71
C TYR A 99 -6.20 0.71 6.77
N ARG A 100 -6.70 1.78 6.14
CA ARG A 100 -6.10 3.12 6.20
C ARG A 100 -5.96 3.60 7.65
N ALA A 101 -7.01 3.46 8.47
CA ALA A 101 -6.97 3.86 9.87
C ALA A 101 -5.92 3.08 10.69
N GLU A 102 -5.80 1.76 10.48
CA GLU A 102 -4.74 0.97 11.13
C GLU A 102 -3.33 1.42 10.71
N VAL A 103 -3.12 1.74 9.43
CA VAL A 103 -1.83 2.26 8.95
C VAL A 103 -1.52 3.63 9.59
N GLU A 104 -2.50 4.53 9.70
CA GLU A 104 -2.32 5.83 10.35
C GLU A 104 -1.94 5.73 11.83
N ILE A 105 -2.44 4.70 12.53
CA ILE A 105 -2.04 4.41 13.91
C ILE A 105 -0.55 4.08 13.98
N LEU A 106 -0.03 3.30 13.03
CA LEU A 106 1.40 2.93 13.00
C LEU A 106 2.34 4.13 12.82
N ILE A 107 1.88 5.22 12.21
CA ILE A 107 2.69 6.44 11.99
C ILE A 107 2.75 7.32 13.24
N LYS A 108 1.71 7.27 14.09
CA LYS A 108 1.60 8.08 15.31
C LYS A 108 2.31 7.47 16.52
N LEU A 109 2.81 6.24 16.39
CA LEU A 109 3.58 5.50 17.40
C LEU A 109 5.07 5.76 17.23
#